data_AF-A0A2H0GAX3-F1
#
_entry.id   AF-A0A2H0GAX3-F1
#
_cell.length_a   1.000
_cell.length_b   1.000
_cell.length_c   1.000
_cell.angle_alpha   90.00
_cell.angle_beta   90.00
_cell.angle_gamma   90.00
#
_symmetry.space_group_name_H-M   'P 1'
#
loop_
_entity.id
_entity.type
_entity.pdbx_description
1 polymer ?
#
loop_
_entity_poly.entity_id
_entity_poly.type
_entity_poly.pdbx_seq_one_letter_code
_entity_poly.pdbx_strand_id
1 'polypeptide(L)'
;MLVAIEITTSYPLWFIPFCLLLGVIYAGIFYYKENKFEGIAVWLKRTMLTLRFLLISLLAFLLLSPFLKTIFNKADKPIIIIAQDNSSSIISAHNATFN
;
A
#
# COMPACT_ATOMS: atom_id res chain seq x y z
N MET A 1 -1.89 3.03 -25.02
CA MET A 1 -1.70 3.60 -23.67
C MET A 1 -2.19 2.55 -22.68
N LEU A 2 -1.28 1.78 -22.08
CA LEU A 2 -1.65 0.74 -21.11
C LEU A 2 -1.52 1.34 -19.72
N VAL A 3 -2.64 1.45 -19.01
CA VAL A 3 -2.68 1.85 -17.61
C VAL A 3 -2.68 0.58 -16.78
N ALA A 4 -1.62 0.36 -16.00
CA ALA A 4 -1.57 -0.71 -15.03
C ALA A 4 -1.83 -0.12 -13.63
N ILE A 5 -2.80 -0.70 -12.92
CA ILE A 5 -3.08 -0.41 -11.52
C ILE A 5 -2.38 -1.49 -10.71
N GLU A 6 -1.30 -1.10 -10.03
CA GLU A 6 -0.62 -1.97 -9.08
C GLU A 6 -0.98 -1.52 -7.66
N ILE A 7 -1.54 -2.45 -6.88
CA ILE A 7 -1.82 -2.23 -5.46
C ILE A 7 -0.66 -2.83 -4.68
N THR A 8 0.21 -1.95 -4.19
CA THR A 8 1.31 -2.32 -3.29
C THR A 8 0.98 -1.81 -1.91
N THR A 9 1.19 -2.65 -0.90
CA THR A 9 0.96 -2.29 0.51
C THR A 9 2.31 -2.15 1.18
N SER A 10 2.51 -1.08 1.93
CA SER A 10 3.78 -0.87 2.66
C SER A 10 3.97 -1.87 3.80
N TYR A 11 2.86 -2.43 4.30
CA TYR A 11 2.81 -3.45 5.33
C TYR A 11 2.38 -4.80 4.75
N PRO A 12 2.80 -5.92 5.34
CA PRO A 12 2.42 -7.23 4.84
C PRO A 12 0.89 -7.42 4.86
N LEU A 13 0.36 -8.04 3.80
CA LEU A 13 -1.08 -8.31 3.63
C LEU A 13 -1.72 -9.08 4.79
N TRP A 14 -0.91 -9.73 5.62
CA TRP A 14 -1.35 -10.48 6.80
C TRP A 14 -2.02 -9.62 7.89
N PHE A 15 -1.92 -8.30 7.82
CA PHE A 15 -2.61 -7.39 8.73
C PHE A 15 -4.10 -7.16 8.39
N ILE A 16 -4.58 -7.59 7.22
CA ILE A 16 -6.00 -7.52 6.84
C ILE A 16 -6.92 -8.24 7.84
N PRO A 17 -6.67 -9.51 8.24
CA PRO A 17 -7.48 -10.17 9.25
C PRO A 17 -7.46 -9.44 10.60
N PHE A 18 -6.37 -8.78 10.96
CA PHE A 18 -6.30 -7.93 12.17
C PHE A 18 -7.23 -6.72 12.08
N CYS A 19 -7.34 -6.07 10.91
CA CYS A 19 -8.30 -4.98 10.69
C CYS A 19 -9.75 -5.45 10.86
N LEU A 20 -10.08 -6.61 10.29
CA LEU A 20 -11.42 -7.21 10.45
C LEU A 20 -11.69 -7.56 11.91
N LEU A 21 -10.72 -8.16 12.60
CA LEU A 21 -10.84 -8.53 14.01
C LEU A 21 -11.08 -7.31 14.91
N LEU A 22 -10.38 -6.19 14.66
CA LEU A 22 -10.65 -4.93 15.35
C LEU A 22 -12.08 -4.42 15.10
N GLY A 23 -12.55 -4.49 13.86
CA GLY A 23 -13.94 -4.16 13.52
C GLY A 23 -14.95 -5.01 14.28
N VAL A 24 -14.74 -6.33 14.34
CA VAL A 24 -15.62 -7.27 15.07
C VAL A 24 -15.61 -6.97 16.57
N ILE A 25 -14.44 -6.79 17.17
CA ILE A 25 -14.31 -6.49 18.59
C ILE A 25 -15.03 -5.17 18.92
N TYR A 26 -14.77 -4.12 18.15
CA TYR A 26 -15.38 -2.81 18.39
C TYR A 26 -16.90 -2.85 18.26
N ALA A 27 -17.42 -3.47 17.19
CA ALA A 27 -18.85 -3.62 16.98
C ALA A 27 -19.51 -4.52 18.04
N GLY A 28 -18.82 -5.59 18.46
CA GLY A 28 -19.27 -6.54 19.47
C GLY A 28 -19.37 -5.91 20.87
N ILE A 29 -18.38 -5.10 21.27
CA ILE A 29 -18.39 -4.38 22.56
C ILE A 29 -19.65 -3.50 22.70
N PHE A 30 -20.02 -2.80 21.63
CA PHE A 30 -21.20 -1.92 21.62
C PHE A 30 -22.53 -2.68 21.77
N TYR A 31 -22.59 -3.96 21.37
CA TYR A 31 -23.80 -4.77 21.42
C TYR A 31 -23.85 -5.75 22.59
N TYR A 32 -22.74 -5.98 23.29
CA TYR A 32 -22.67 -6.98 24.36
C TYR A 32 -23.49 -6.59 25.61
N LYS A 33 -23.81 -5.30 25.82
CA LYS A 33 -24.40 -4.84 27.07
C LYS A 33 -25.34 -3.64 26.94
N GLU A 34 -26.13 -3.56 25.87
CA GLU A 34 -27.13 -2.50 25.73
C GLU A 34 -28.57 -3.05 25.76
N ASN A 35 -29.16 -3.03 26.96
CA ASN A 35 -30.61 -3.23 27.19
C ASN A 35 -31.46 -2.05 26.69
N LYS A 36 -30.83 -1.00 26.14
CA LYS A 36 -31.51 0.21 25.64
C LYS A 36 -32.24 -0.01 24.31
N PHE A 37 -32.02 -1.15 23.65
CA PHE A 37 -32.61 -1.46 22.35
C PHE A 37 -33.85 -2.38 22.43
N GLU A 38 -34.46 -2.55 23.60
CA GLU A 38 -35.63 -3.44 23.77
C GLU A 38 -36.85 -3.02 22.93
N GLY A 39 -36.92 -1.78 22.42
CA GLY A 39 -37.97 -1.31 21.52
C GLY A 39 -37.56 -1.11 20.05
N ILE A 40 -36.30 -1.38 19.67
CA ILE A 40 -35.78 -1.06 18.34
C ILE A 40 -35.82 -2.29 17.43
N ALA A 41 -36.33 -2.11 16.20
CA ALA A 41 -36.42 -3.16 15.19
C ALA A 41 -35.05 -3.85 14.97
N VAL A 42 -35.08 -5.19 14.93
CA VAL A 42 -33.87 -6.03 14.80
C VAL A 42 -33.06 -5.69 13.55
N TRP A 43 -33.73 -5.29 12.46
CA TRP A 43 -33.07 -4.87 11.23
C TRP A 43 -32.23 -3.61 11.41
N LEU A 44 -32.75 -2.60 12.11
CA LEU A 44 -32.01 -1.36 12.38
C LEU A 44 -30.78 -1.62 13.24
N LYS A 45 -30.92 -2.52 14.23
CA LYS A 45 -29.79 -2.97 15.04
C LYS A 45 -28.69 -3.63 14.19
N ARG A 46 -29.08 -4.58 13.32
CA ARG A 46 -28.14 -5.22 12.38
C ARG A 46 -27.45 -4.19 11.48
N THR A 47 -28.19 -3.25 10.89
CA THR A 47 -27.63 -2.22 10.02
C THR A 47 -26.63 -1.32 10.74
N MET A 48 -26.92 -0.90 11.97
CA MET A 48 -25.96 -0.12 12.77
C MET A 48 -24.71 -0.91 13.13
N LEU A 49 -24.86 -2.19 13.45
CA LEU A 49 -23.73 -3.08 13.75
C LEU A 49 -22.86 -3.29 12.52
N THR A 50 -23.46 -3.63 11.38
CA THR A 50 -22.75 -3.88 10.13
C THR A 50 -22.06 -2.61 9.64
N LEU A 51 -22.74 -1.46 9.69
CA LEU A 51 -22.16 -0.18 9.29
C LEU A 51 -20.95 0.17 10.16
N ARG A 52 -21.05 0.06 11.50
CA ARG A 52 -19.91 0.30 12.40
C ARG A 52 -18.76 -0.66 12.09
N PHE A 53 -19.03 -1.95 11.99
CA PHE A 53 -18.03 -2.95 11.63
C PHE A 53 -17.27 -2.57 10.34
N LEU A 54 -18.03 -2.22 9.29
CA LEU A 54 -17.48 -1.86 7.98
C LEU A 54 -16.64 -0.57 8.06
N LEU A 55 -17.13 0.44 8.80
CA LEU A 55 -16.44 1.71 8.97
C LEU A 55 -15.11 1.54 9.72
N ILE A 56 -15.12 0.85 10.87
CA ILE A 56 -13.87 0.59 11.63
C ILE A 56 -12.90 -0.26 10.81
N SER A 57 -13.38 -1.34 10.17
CA SER A 57 -12.51 -2.20 9.35
C SER A 57 -11.92 -1.44 8.16
N LEU A 58 -12.71 -0.58 7.51
CA LEU A 58 -12.25 0.25 6.40
C LEU A 58 -11.24 1.30 6.88
N LEU A 59 -11.46 1.90 8.03
CA LEU A 59 -10.55 2.89 8.61
C LEU A 59 -9.21 2.24 8.99
N ALA A 60 -9.24 1.04 9.58
CA ALA A 60 -8.04 0.27 9.90
C ALA A 60 -7.30 -0.18 8.62
N PHE A 61 -8.04 -0.59 7.59
CA PHE A 61 -7.47 -0.91 6.28
C PHE A 61 -6.81 0.32 5.63
N LEU A 62 -7.43 1.49 5.72
CA LEU A 62 -6.85 2.75 5.22
C LEU A 62 -5.60 3.16 6.00
N LEU A 63 -5.56 2.85 7.30
CA LEU A 63 -4.38 3.06 8.16
C LEU A 63 -3.19 2.18 7.73
N LEU A 64 -3.44 1.05 7.07
CA LEU A 64 -2.41 0.22 6.43
C LEU A 64 -1.76 0.93 5.23
N SER A 65 -2.24 2.12 4.85
CA SER A 65 -1.77 2.96 3.75
C SER A 65 -1.65 2.16 2.44
N PRO A 66 -2.79 1.67 1.90
CA PRO A 66 -2.78 1.00 0.61
C PRO A 66 -2.29 2.00 -0.45
N PHE A 67 -1.13 1.74 -1.05
CA PHE A 67 -0.53 2.64 -2.01
C PHE A 67 -1.02 2.25 -3.41
N LEU A 68 -1.93 3.06 -3.96
CA LEU A 68 -2.37 2.92 -5.35
C LEU A 68 -1.30 3.52 -6.25
N LYS A 69 -0.43 2.67 -6.80
CA LYS A 69 0.59 3.10 -7.75
C LYS A 69 0.02 2.94 -9.16
N THR A 70 -0.36 4.06 -9.78
CA THR A 70 -0.72 4.08 -11.20
C THR A 70 0.55 4.15 -12.02
N ILE A 71 0.94 3.04 -12.64
CA ILE A 71 2.14 3.00 -13.49
C ILE A 71 1.76 3.44 -14.90
N PHE A 72 2.18 4.64 -15.27
CA PHE A 72 2.10 5.14 -16.64
C PHE A 72 3.29 4.61 -17.44
N ASN A 73 3.10 3.47 -18.10
CA ASN A 73 4.07 2.96 -19.06
C ASN A 73 3.95 3.74 -20.38
N LYS A 74 4.80 4.76 -20.55
CA LYS A 74 5.03 5.40 -21.84
C LYS A 74 6.12 4.61 -22.56
N ALA A 75 5.72 3.83 -23.56
CA ALA A 75 6.66 3.17 -24.46
C ALA A 75 7.30 4.25 -25.36
N ASP A 76 8.43 4.81 -24.92
CA ASP A 76 9.24 5.69 -25.76
C ASP A 76 10.05 4.84 -26.76
N LYS A 77 10.12 5.28 -28.02
CA LYS A 77 10.88 4.58 -29.06
C LYS A 77 12.36 4.59 -28.66
N PRO A 78 13.09 3.47 -28.77
CA PRO A 78 14.50 3.44 -28.41
C PRO A 78 15.28 4.43 -29.29
N ILE A 79 15.84 5.47 -28.70
CA ILE A 79 16.84 6.32 -29.34
C ILE A 79 18.18 5.62 -29.13
N ILE A 80 18.76 5.14 -30.23
CA ILE A 80 20.10 4.55 -30.24
C ILE A 80 21.09 5.72 -30.17
N ILE A 81 21.62 5.99 -28.98
CA ILE A 81 22.69 6.98 -28.79
C ILE A 81 24.02 6.23 -28.82
N ILE A 82 24.78 6.41 -29.89
CA ILE A 82 26.14 5.90 -30.00
C ILE A 82 27.06 6.91 -29.32
N ALA A 83 27.45 6.63 -28.08
CA ALA A 83 28.49 7.39 -27.38
C ALA A 83 29.86 6.77 -27.69
N GLN A 84 30.73 7.53 -28.34
CA GLN A 84 32.12 7.15 -28.61
C GLN A 84 33.00 7.73 -27.49
N ASP A 85 33.40 6.88 -26.54
CA ASP A 85 34.39 7.23 -25.52
C ASP A 85 35.80 7.00 -26.09
N ASN A 86 36.57 8.08 -26.26
CA ASN A 86 37.99 8.05 -26.60
C ASN A 86 38.82 8.40 -25.37
N SER A 87 38.69 7.63 -24.30
CA SER A 87 39.53 7.78 -23.12
C SER A 87 40.93 7.20 -23.39
N SER A 88 41.79 7.99 -24.05
CA SER A 88 43.24 7.77 -24.07
C SER A 88 43.81 8.10 -22.68
N SER A 89 43.61 7.18 -21.73
CA SER A 89 44.21 7.29 -20.41
C SER A 89 45.73 7.10 -20.49
N ILE A 90 46.42 8.00 -19.80
CA ILE A 90 47.82 8.32 -19.95
C ILE A 90 48.72 7.13 -19.53
N ILE A 91 49.71 6.79 -20.33
CA ILE A 91 50.91 6.07 -19.86
C ILE A 91 51.96 7.14 -19.59
N SER A 92 51.88 7.80 -18.43
CA SER A 92 52.93 8.74 -18.02
C SER A 92 52.93 8.95 -16.51
N ALA A 93 53.23 7.90 -15.75
CA ALA A 93 53.55 8.00 -14.32
C ALA A 93 54.22 6.73 -13.74
N HIS A 94 55.02 6.00 -14.52
CA HIS A 94 55.84 4.91 -13.95
C HIS A 94 57.23 4.90 -14.58
N ASN A 95 58.04 5.90 -14.26
CA ASN A 95 59.49 5.80 -14.20
C ASN A 95 60.00 6.90 -13.26
N ALA A 96 59.51 6.86 -12.02
CA ALA A 96 60.27 7.37 -10.91
C ALA A 96 61.40 6.35 -10.65
N THR A 97 62.61 6.76 -11.02
CA THR A 97 63.84 6.47 -10.27
C THR A 97 64.12 5.00 -9.91
N PHE A 98 64.79 4.23 -10.78
CA PHE A 98 65.76 3.21 -10.34
C PHE A 98 66.86 2.98 -11.39
N ASN A 99 68.10 3.13 -10.89
CA ASN A 99 69.43 2.86 -11.45
C ASN A 99 70.07 3.92 -12.35
#